data_AF-A0A1X7SY75-F1
#
_entry.id   AF-A0A1X7SY75-F1
#
_cell.length_a   1.000
_cell.length_b   1.000
_cell.length_c   1.000
_cell.angle_alpha   90.00
_cell.angle_beta   90.00
_cell.angle_gamma   90.00
#
_symmetry.space_group_name_H-M   'P 1'
#
loop_
_entity.id
_entity.type
_entity.pdbx_description
1 polymer ?
#
loop_
_entity_poly.entity_id
_entity_poly.type
_entity_poly.pdbx_seq_one_letter_code
_entity_poly.pdbx_strand_id
1 'polypeptide(L)'
;KRSSEEWRRKYEQAAYPRHNPVEDDLRRRIDTLNQQVEDLRRERGALQMKVRQVEEEMDTKGLRYDDLHEAYQSERRDKENLKKRLDDIGQVSQVQVLNNHNARLQKEVMELRESKGKMKSDLEDSQYKLEIEEKRTKDYGAKVEEMAHEIRSMEHQKKRTEIKLEAVMNEKQEIETKLHNKRENEEKHQPGQQQILHDDLEKENQRLKNVLRKYEDRLKSPGTAKDLELLTAKVEDLEEEKKALRNDCDKYCKDNEQLRKRIESFYTGQMSQGLSSVDAMLQENMKRMERDKEYLRRQLDNAEREADDLRKKAEQKKRDDSKIQEMIRKEKNFKTERERLEHEIDDLKFTNKKLEEQLKQEKSKIIETERDFDKMNPKRKKGVSFSISNDEPQSILKKGSYTDEREWIDDESIPASTPTYEDLMKMKEDMAKIQSGLMSLEKDNRRREKEN
;
A
#
# COMPACT_ATOMS: atom_id res chain seq x y z
N LYS A 1 70.11 37.29 -113.61
CA LYS A 1 69.93 36.11 -112.73
C LYS A 1 70.07 36.45 -111.23
N ARG A 2 71.04 37.27 -110.77
CA ARG A 2 71.17 37.67 -109.35
C ARG A 2 69.96 38.41 -108.72
N SER A 3 69.18 39.17 -109.50
CA SER A 3 68.01 39.93 -109.01
C SER A 3 66.78 39.05 -108.65
N SER A 4 66.63 37.86 -109.24
CA SER A 4 65.43 37.02 -109.03
C SER A 4 65.45 36.25 -107.71
N GLU A 5 66.63 35.95 -107.17
CA GLU A 5 66.77 35.28 -105.87
C GLU A 5 66.58 36.24 -104.69
N GLU A 6 66.96 37.52 -104.85
CA GLU A 6 66.67 38.56 -103.86
C GLU A 6 65.17 38.85 -103.74
N TRP A 7 64.46 38.92 -104.88
CA TRP A 7 63.00 39.08 -104.87
C TRP A 7 62.30 37.87 -104.28
N ARG A 8 62.73 36.64 -104.58
CA ARG A 8 62.20 35.43 -103.93
C ARG A 8 62.45 35.40 -102.43
N ARG A 9 63.65 35.78 -101.95
CA ARG A 9 63.95 35.86 -100.52
C ARG A 9 63.11 36.93 -99.80
N LYS A 10 62.91 38.09 -100.43
CA LYS A 10 62.03 39.14 -99.86
C LYS A 10 60.56 38.71 -99.81
N TYR A 11 60.08 38.01 -100.84
CA TYR A 11 58.70 37.51 -100.87
C TYR A 11 58.48 36.36 -99.87
N GLU A 12 59.46 35.46 -99.73
CA GLU A 12 59.40 34.40 -98.70
C GLU A 12 59.46 34.99 -97.29
N GLN A 13 60.29 36.01 -97.03
CA GLN A 13 60.29 36.72 -95.73
C GLN A 13 59.00 37.51 -95.44
N ALA A 14 58.22 37.84 -96.47
CA ALA A 14 56.92 38.50 -96.32
C ALA A 14 55.75 37.51 -96.21
N ALA A 15 55.92 36.27 -96.68
CA ALA A 15 54.89 35.22 -96.70
C ALA A 15 54.88 34.33 -95.44
N TYR A 16 55.96 34.30 -94.66
CA TYR A 16 55.90 33.73 -93.30
C TYR A 16 55.31 34.78 -92.36
N PRO A 17 54.26 34.44 -91.56
CA PRO A 17 53.80 35.32 -90.50
C PRO A 17 55.02 35.67 -89.66
N ARG A 18 55.38 36.96 -89.59
CA ARG A 18 56.37 37.40 -88.62
C ARG A 18 55.79 37.03 -87.26
N HIS A 19 56.40 36.07 -86.59
CA HIS A 19 56.10 35.73 -85.20
C HIS A 19 56.03 37.06 -84.46
N ASN A 20 54.82 37.47 -84.09
CA ASN A 20 54.61 38.73 -83.42
C ASN A 20 54.69 38.39 -81.93
N PRO A 21 55.86 38.59 -81.28
CA PRO A 21 56.04 38.20 -79.89
C PRO A 21 55.01 38.86 -78.97
N VAL A 22 54.43 39.99 -79.39
CA VAL A 22 53.35 40.67 -78.69
C VAL A 22 52.04 39.86 -78.74
N GLU A 23 51.71 39.21 -79.86
CA GLU A 23 50.48 38.40 -79.97
C GLU A 23 50.56 37.15 -79.09
N ASP A 24 51.70 36.46 -79.06
CA ASP A 24 51.90 35.29 -78.22
C ASP A 24 51.98 35.63 -76.73
N ASP A 25 52.57 36.77 -76.38
CA ASP A 25 52.54 37.28 -75.01
C ASP A 25 51.11 37.64 -74.58
N LEU A 26 50.32 38.27 -75.45
CA LEU A 26 48.91 38.55 -75.22
C LEU A 26 48.07 37.27 -75.07
N ARG A 27 48.30 36.24 -75.90
CA ARG A 27 47.63 34.93 -75.77
C ARG A 27 47.95 34.26 -74.43
N ARG A 28 49.23 34.21 -74.03
CA ARG A 28 49.63 33.68 -72.71
C ARG A 28 49.01 34.46 -71.55
N ARG A 29 48.90 35.78 -71.70
CA ARG A 29 48.27 36.64 -70.69
C ARG A 29 46.76 36.40 -70.60
N ILE A 30 46.09 36.19 -71.73
CA ILE A 30 44.67 35.79 -71.78
C ILE A 30 44.46 34.43 -71.12
N ASP A 31 45.30 33.43 -71.43
CA ASP A 31 45.20 32.10 -70.82
C ASP A 31 45.43 32.15 -69.29
N THR A 32 46.41 32.95 -68.85
CA THR A 32 46.68 33.16 -67.41
C THR A 32 45.48 33.83 -66.72
N LEU A 33 44.87 34.84 -67.35
CA LEU A 33 43.69 35.52 -66.81
C LEU A 33 42.48 34.58 -66.78
N ASN A 34 42.27 33.77 -67.82
CA ASN A 34 41.20 32.77 -67.84
C ASN A 34 41.37 31.73 -66.74
N GLN A 35 42.61 31.27 -66.49
CA GLN A 35 42.89 30.36 -65.41
C GLN A 35 42.60 30.99 -64.04
N GLN A 36 43.01 32.25 -63.82
CA GLN A 36 42.68 33.00 -62.61
C GLN A 36 41.17 33.18 -62.43
N VAL A 37 40.42 33.42 -63.51
CA VAL A 37 38.96 33.50 -63.47
C VAL A 37 38.33 32.16 -63.08
N GLU A 38 38.83 31.04 -63.60
CA GLU A 38 38.33 29.71 -63.23
C GLU A 38 38.68 29.33 -61.79
N ASP A 39 39.86 29.69 -61.31
CA ASP A 39 40.26 29.50 -59.91
C ASP A 39 39.35 30.33 -58.98
N LEU A 40 39.11 31.61 -59.31
CA LEU A 40 38.17 32.47 -58.57
C LEU A 40 36.73 31.95 -58.61
N ARG A 41 36.28 31.35 -59.73
CA ARG A 41 34.97 30.72 -59.84
C ARG A 41 34.86 29.51 -58.90
N ARG A 42 35.91 28.69 -58.82
CA ARG A 42 35.97 27.54 -57.90
C ARG A 42 36.00 28.00 -56.45
N GLU A 43 36.79 29.02 -56.11
CA GLU A 43 36.81 29.61 -54.76
C GLU A 43 35.45 30.17 -54.36
N ARG A 44 34.79 30.90 -55.26
CA ARG A 44 33.43 31.41 -55.03
C ARG A 44 32.44 30.26 -54.77
N GLY A 45 32.51 29.18 -55.55
CA GLY A 45 31.65 28.00 -55.35
C GLY A 45 31.90 27.32 -53.99
N ALA A 46 33.16 27.17 -53.60
CA ALA A 46 33.52 26.61 -52.29
C ALA A 46 33.03 27.48 -51.12
N LEU A 47 33.13 28.81 -51.24
CA LEU A 47 32.62 29.74 -50.24
C LEU A 47 31.10 29.71 -50.14
N GLN A 48 30.37 29.62 -51.27
CA GLN A 48 28.91 29.47 -51.27
C GLN A 48 28.46 28.20 -50.54
N MET A 49 29.16 27.08 -50.76
CA MET A 49 28.87 25.84 -50.04
C MET A 49 29.14 25.95 -48.53
N LYS A 50 30.23 26.63 -48.13
CA LYS A 50 30.51 26.90 -46.71
C LYS A 50 29.45 27.78 -46.06
N VAL A 51 28.99 28.82 -46.76
CA VAL A 51 27.91 29.69 -46.26
C VAL A 51 26.65 28.86 -46.02
N ARG A 52 26.24 28.05 -47.01
CA ARG A 52 25.07 27.18 -46.87
C ARG A 52 25.20 26.19 -45.71
N GLN A 53 26.37 25.58 -45.54
CA GLN A 53 26.62 24.67 -44.41
C GLN A 53 26.49 25.39 -43.06
N VAL A 54 27.02 26.62 -42.96
CA VAL A 54 26.91 27.42 -41.74
C VAL A 54 25.46 27.84 -41.47
N GLU A 55 24.69 28.18 -42.50
CA GLU A 55 23.25 28.46 -42.39
C GLU A 55 22.49 27.24 -41.84
N GLU A 56 22.72 26.05 -42.41
CA GLU A 56 22.11 24.79 -41.94
C GLU A 56 22.53 24.46 -40.48
N GLU A 57 23.77 24.72 -40.10
CA GLU A 57 24.24 24.58 -38.71
C GLU A 57 23.61 25.61 -37.75
N MET A 58 23.33 26.82 -38.22
CA MET A 58 22.66 27.85 -37.42
C MET A 58 21.19 27.49 -37.19
N ASP A 59 20.50 27.02 -38.22
CA ASP A 59 19.09 26.61 -38.13
C ASP A 59 18.92 25.41 -37.17
N THR A 60 19.81 24.42 -37.26
CA THR A 60 19.80 23.27 -36.35
C THR A 60 20.11 23.65 -34.90
N LYS A 61 21.00 24.63 -34.68
CA LYS A 61 21.24 25.18 -33.33
C LYS A 61 20.05 25.98 -32.82
N GLY A 62 19.35 26.71 -33.69
CA GLY A 62 18.11 27.42 -33.36
C GLY A 62 17.03 26.48 -32.85
N LEU A 63 16.76 25.39 -33.59
CA LEU A 63 15.78 24.38 -33.18
C LEU A 63 16.14 23.73 -31.82
N ARG A 64 17.41 23.40 -31.60
CA ARG A 64 17.87 22.86 -30.30
C ARG A 64 17.71 23.86 -29.16
N TYR A 65 17.86 25.15 -29.43
CA TYR A 65 17.65 26.19 -28.44
C TYR A 65 16.17 26.27 -28.03
N ASP A 66 15.26 26.21 -29.00
CA ASP A 66 13.82 26.23 -28.76
C ASP A 66 13.36 25.00 -27.96
N ASP A 67 13.82 23.80 -28.32
CA ASP A 67 13.55 22.56 -27.58
C ASP A 67 14.04 22.66 -26.11
N LEU A 68 15.24 23.21 -25.91
CA LEU A 68 15.80 23.40 -24.58
C LEU A 68 15.01 24.44 -23.78
N HIS A 69 14.53 25.49 -24.44
CA HIS A 69 13.68 26.51 -23.82
C HIS A 69 12.35 25.91 -23.37
N GLU A 70 11.70 25.09 -24.19
CA GLU A 70 10.45 24.41 -23.83
C GLU A 70 10.64 23.45 -22.65
N ALA A 71 11.71 22.64 -22.68
CA ALA A 71 12.05 21.74 -21.58
C ALA A 71 12.26 22.51 -20.26
N TYR A 72 12.98 23.64 -20.31
CA TYR A 72 13.18 24.51 -19.15
C TYR A 72 11.86 25.07 -18.60
N GLN A 73 10.93 25.50 -19.47
CA GLN A 73 9.62 25.98 -19.03
C GLN A 73 8.73 24.87 -18.46
N SER A 74 8.88 23.63 -18.93
CA SER A 74 8.20 22.47 -18.35
C SER A 74 8.70 22.19 -16.94
N GLU A 75 10.02 22.06 -16.77
CA GLU A 75 10.66 21.85 -15.46
C GLU A 75 10.30 22.96 -14.46
N ARG A 76 10.24 24.22 -14.92
CA ARG A 76 9.80 25.34 -14.09
C ARG A 76 8.37 25.16 -13.59
N ARG A 77 7.46 24.68 -14.44
CA ARG A 77 6.06 24.39 -14.05
C ARG A 77 5.98 23.23 -13.07
N ASP A 78 6.76 22.17 -13.30
CA ASP A 78 6.80 21.02 -12.41
C ASP A 78 7.36 21.39 -11.03
N LYS A 79 8.40 22.22 -10.98
CA LYS A 79 8.91 22.80 -9.74
C LYS A 79 7.84 23.58 -8.97
N GLU A 80 7.07 24.43 -9.66
CA GLU A 80 5.99 25.21 -9.03
C GLU A 80 4.87 24.29 -8.51
N ASN A 81 4.50 23.27 -9.27
CA ASN A 81 3.49 22.28 -8.86
C ASN A 81 3.96 21.46 -7.65
N LEU A 82 5.22 21.03 -7.64
CA LEU A 82 5.81 20.34 -6.49
C LEU A 82 5.87 21.24 -5.26
N LYS A 83 6.20 22.53 -5.44
CA LYS A 83 6.17 23.50 -4.34
C LYS A 83 4.77 23.66 -3.78
N LYS A 84 3.73 23.78 -4.63
CA LYS A 84 2.33 23.81 -4.18
C LYS A 84 1.94 22.53 -3.44
N ARG A 85 2.30 21.35 -3.94
CA ARG A 85 2.05 20.08 -3.25
C ARG A 85 2.77 20.01 -1.91
N LEU A 86 4.01 20.49 -1.85
CA LEU A 86 4.77 20.57 -0.61
C LEU A 86 4.14 21.57 0.36
N ASP A 87 3.63 22.70 -0.14
CA ASP A 87 2.90 23.69 0.64
C ASP A 87 1.52 23.16 1.06
N ASP A 88 0.84 22.30 0.30
CA ASP A 88 -0.43 21.66 0.70
C ASP A 88 -0.20 20.58 1.77
N ILE A 89 0.89 19.82 1.65
CA ILE A 89 1.36 18.88 2.68
C ILE A 89 1.85 19.64 3.91
N GLY A 90 2.55 20.75 3.67
CA GLY A 90 3.22 21.61 4.64
C GLY A 90 2.27 22.56 5.35
N GLN A 91 1.16 22.94 4.72
CA GLN A 91 -0.03 23.55 5.32
C GLN A 91 -0.76 22.47 6.10
N VAL A 92 -0.09 21.99 7.14
CA VAL A 92 -0.51 21.85 8.54
C VAL A 92 -1.93 21.34 8.85
N SER A 93 -2.97 21.53 8.06
CA SER A 93 -4.33 21.09 8.39
C SER A 93 -4.46 19.59 8.58
N GLN A 94 -3.90 18.73 7.72
CA GLN A 94 -4.12 17.29 7.87
C GLN A 94 -3.30 16.69 9.02
N VAL A 95 -2.02 17.07 9.15
CA VAL A 95 -1.17 16.62 10.26
C VAL A 95 -1.64 17.20 11.60
N GLN A 96 -2.07 18.47 11.64
CA GLN A 96 -2.59 19.09 12.86
C GLN A 96 -3.96 18.55 13.24
N VAL A 97 -4.83 18.22 12.27
CA VAL A 97 -6.09 17.50 12.53
C VAL A 97 -5.80 16.11 13.09
N LEU A 98 -4.84 15.37 12.53
CA LEU A 98 -4.45 14.06 13.05
C LEU A 98 -3.84 14.17 14.44
N ASN A 99 -2.98 15.15 14.71
CA ASN A 99 -2.42 15.39 16.05
C ASN A 99 -3.51 15.78 17.06
N ASN A 100 -4.45 16.63 16.67
CA ASN A 100 -5.59 17.00 17.52
C ASN A 100 -6.50 15.79 17.79
N HIS A 101 -6.71 14.92 16.80
CA HIS A 101 -7.46 13.69 16.97
C HIS A 101 -6.73 12.72 17.90
N ASN A 102 -5.42 12.57 17.74
CA ASN A 102 -4.59 11.74 18.61
C ASN A 102 -4.61 12.24 20.06
N ALA A 103 -4.52 13.56 20.29
CA ALA A 103 -4.65 14.15 21.61
C ALA A 103 -6.03 13.90 22.26
N ARG A 104 -7.11 13.99 21.47
CA ARG A 104 -8.47 13.66 21.94
C ARG A 104 -8.59 12.18 22.33
N LEU A 105 -8.10 11.28 21.49
CA LEU A 105 -8.11 9.84 21.78
C LEU A 105 -7.27 9.50 23.01
N GLN A 106 -6.11 10.12 23.19
CA GLN A 106 -5.30 9.94 24.40
C GLN A 106 -6.04 10.37 25.67
N LYS A 107 -6.77 11.50 25.60
CA LYS A 107 -7.60 11.96 26.72
C LYS A 107 -8.72 10.96 27.04
N GLU A 108 -9.44 10.49 26.04
CA GLU A 108 -10.51 9.50 26.18
C GLU A 108 -10.00 8.18 26.79
N VAL A 109 -8.83 7.71 26.35
CA VAL A 109 -8.18 6.52 26.92
C VAL A 109 -7.83 6.72 28.40
N MET A 110 -7.36 7.91 28.79
CA MET A 110 -7.08 8.20 30.20
C MET A 110 -8.37 8.21 31.05
N GLU A 111 -9.43 8.87 30.57
CA GLU A 111 -10.73 8.92 31.24
C GLU A 111 -11.34 7.51 31.41
N LEU A 112 -11.25 6.67 30.38
CA LEU A 112 -11.69 5.27 30.44
C LEU A 112 -10.86 4.43 31.42
N ARG A 113 -9.54 4.66 31.49
CA ARG A 113 -8.69 3.99 32.49
C ARG A 113 -9.06 4.38 33.91
N GLU A 114 -9.35 5.66 34.14
CA GLU A 114 -9.77 6.15 35.45
C GLU A 114 -11.15 5.58 35.85
N SER A 115 -12.10 5.60 34.91
CA SER A 115 -13.43 5.00 35.11
C SER A 115 -13.35 3.50 35.43
N LYS A 116 -12.51 2.76 34.70
CA LYS A 116 -12.22 1.34 34.98
C LYS A 116 -11.65 1.14 36.39
N GLY A 117 -10.75 2.02 36.82
CA GLY A 117 -10.18 2.00 38.17
C GLY A 117 -11.25 2.18 39.25
N LYS A 118 -12.13 3.17 39.09
CA LYS A 118 -13.25 3.42 40.01
C LYS A 118 -14.21 2.24 40.07
N MET A 119 -14.65 1.72 38.93
CA MET A 119 -15.53 0.54 38.87
C MET A 119 -14.92 -0.69 39.54
N LYS A 120 -13.60 -0.89 39.42
CA LYS A 120 -12.90 -1.98 40.09
C LYS A 120 -12.93 -1.81 41.61
N SER A 121 -12.68 -0.60 42.10
CA SER A 121 -12.77 -0.29 43.53
C SER A 121 -14.19 -0.50 44.06
N ASP A 122 -15.20 -0.01 43.35
CA ASP A 122 -16.61 -0.16 43.75
C ASP A 122 -17.05 -1.63 43.80
N LEU A 123 -16.51 -2.45 42.89
CA LEU A 123 -16.73 -3.90 42.88
C LEU A 123 -16.06 -4.59 44.08
N GLU A 124 -14.79 -4.27 44.35
CA GLU A 124 -14.06 -4.79 45.51
C GLU A 124 -14.78 -4.43 46.83
N ASP A 125 -15.24 -3.18 46.97
CA ASP A 125 -16.02 -2.72 48.12
C ASP A 125 -17.37 -3.45 48.26
N SER A 126 -18.05 -3.71 47.14
CA SER A 126 -19.33 -4.42 47.13
C SER A 126 -19.16 -5.90 47.49
N GLN A 127 -18.10 -6.54 47.01
CA GLN A 127 -17.73 -7.91 47.38
C GLN A 127 -17.40 -8.02 48.87
N TYR A 128 -16.66 -7.05 49.42
CA TYR A 128 -16.35 -7.02 50.85
C TYR A 128 -17.62 -6.88 51.71
N LYS A 129 -18.54 -5.99 51.33
CA LYS A 129 -19.84 -5.84 52.01
C LYS A 129 -20.68 -7.12 51.95
N LEU A 130 -20.69 -7.80 50.80
CA LEU A 130 -21.37 -9.08 50.64
C LEU A 130 -20.81 -10.13 51.60
N GLU A 131 -19.48 -10.24 51.71
CA GLU A 131 -18.84 -11.21 52.60
C GLU A 131 -19.18 -10.97 54.08
N ILE A 132 -19.27 -9.70 54.50
CA ILE A 132 -19.69 -9.34 55.86
C ILE A 132 -21.14 -9.76 56.11
N GLU A 133 -22.05 -9.46 55.19
CA GLU A 133 -23.46 -9.79 55.37
C GLU A 133 -23.73 -11.30 55.29
N GLU A 134 -22.99 -12.05 54.47
CA GLU A 134 -23.04 -13.51 54.49
C GLU A 134 -22.59 -14.10 55.83
N LYS A 135 -21.54 -13.54 56.45
CA LYS A 135 -21.12 -13.94 57.80
C LYS A 135 -22.20 -13.64 58.84
N ARG A 136 -22.76 -12.42 58.83
CA ARG A 136 -23.86 -12.03 59.74
C ARG A 136 -25.06 -12.95 59.60
N THR A 137 -25.46 -13.28 58.37
CA THR A 137 -26.61 -14.16 58.12
C THR A 137 -26.38 -15.55 58.70
N LYS A 138 -25.15 -16.09 58.59
CA LYS A 138 -24.78 -17.37 59.22
C LYS A 138 -24.81 -17.30 60.74
N ASP A 139 -24.26 -16.25 61.32
CA ASP A 139 -24.24 -16.06 62.78
C ASP A 139 -25.66 -15.94 63.35
N TYR A 140 -26.54 -15.17 62.69
CA TYR A 140 -27.94 -15.07 63.06
C TYR A 140 -28.68 -16.40 62.88
N GLY A 141 -28.41 -17.14 61.80
CA GLY A 141 -28.93 -18.49 61.59
C GLY A 141 -28.58 -19.43 62.75
N ALA A 142 -27.31 -19.44 63.17
CA ALA A 142 -26.85 -20.24 64.30
C ALA A 142 -27.53 -19.84 65.62
N LYS A 143 -27.66 -18.52 65.89
CA LYS A 143 -28.34 -18.04 67.11
C LYS A 143 -29.83 -18.43 67.14
N VAL A 144 -30.51 -18.41 65.99
CA VAL A 144 -31.90 -18.85 65.88
C VAL A 144 -32.05 -20.35 66.13
N GLU A 145 -31.11 -21.18 65.65
CA GLU A 145 -31.09 -22.62 65.93
C GLU A 145 -30.83 -22.91 67.42
N GLU A 146 -29.90 -22.19 68.04
CA GLU A 146 -29.60 -22.30 69.47
C GLU A 146 -30.82 -21.97 70.33
N MET A 147 -31.47 -20.83 70.11
CA MET A 147 -32.71 -20.48 70.81
C MET A 147 -33.83 -21.50 70.55
N ALA A 148 -33.92 -22.05 69.33
CA ALA A 148 -34.89 -23.10 69.04
C ALA A 148 -34.60 -24.41 69.80
N HIS A 149 -33.33 -24.73 70.07
CA HIS A 149 -32.96 -25.81 70.97
C HIS A 149 -33.29 -25.50 72.43
N GLU A 150 -33.04 -24.27 72.89
CA GLU A 150 -33.36 -23.85 74.25
C GLU A 150 -34.87 -23.87 74.53
N ILE A 151 -35.69 -23.33 73.62
CA ILE A 151 -37.16 -23.41 73.71
C ILE A 151 -37.61 -24.87 73.83
N ARG A 152 -37.14 -25.78 72.97
CA ARG A 152 -37.49 -27.21 73.05
C ARG A 152 -37.12 -27.84 74.38
N SER A 153 -35.96 -27.47 74.94
CA SER A 153 -35.53 -27.94 76.26
C SER A 153 -36.46 -27.43 77.37
N MET A 154 -36.81 -26.15 77.32
CA MET A 154 -37.69 -25.49 78.28
C MET A 154 -39.12 -26.00 78.20
N GLU A 155 -39.66 -26.21 77.00
CA GLU A 155 -40.95 -26.86 76.76
C GLU A 155 -40.99 -28.28 77.35
N HIS A 156 -39.91 -29.05 77.17
CA HIS A 156 -39.81 -30.38 77.77
C HIS A 156 -39.80 -30.31 79.30
N GLN A 157 -39.11 -29.34 79.88
CA GLN A 157 -39.12 -29.11 81.32
C GLN A 157 -40.51 -28.69 81.82
N LYS A 158 -41.17 -27.76 81.13
CA LYS A 158 -42.55 -27.32 81.39
C LYS A 158 -43.52 -28.50 81.38
N LYS A 159 -43.45 -29.35 80.35
CA LYS A 159 -44.29 -30.55 80.23
C LYS A 159 -44.06 -31.55 81.36
N ARG A 160 -42.80 -31.73 81.81
CA ARG A 160 -42.50 -32.57 82.98
C ARG A 160 -43.10 -32.01 84.27
N THR A 161 -43.07 -30.70 84.45
CA THR A 161 -43.67 -30.03 85.63
C THR A 161 -45.19 -30.03 85.58
N GLU A 162 -45.81 -29.86 84.41
CA GLU A 162 -47.26 -30.01 84.20
C GLU A 162 -47.72 -31.41 84.58
N ILE A 163 -47.05 -32.47 84.09
CA ILE A 163 -47.37 -33.86 84.44
C ILE A 163 -47.28 -34.10 85.96
N LYS A 164 -46.25 -33.53 86.62
CA LYS A 164 -46.11 -33.63 88.09
C LYS A 164 -47.25 -32.91 88.82
N LEU A 165 -47.65 -31.73 88.35
CA LEU A 165 -48.74 -30.96 88.94
C LEU A 165 -50.08 -31.68 88.75
N GLU A 166 -50.34 -32.19 87.56
CA GLU A 166 -51.54 -32.96 87.23
C GLU A 166 -51.64 -34.24 88.07
N ALA A 167 -50.53 -34.96 88.27
CA ALA A 167 -50.49 -36.11 89.18
C ALA A 167 -50.87 -35.72 90.63
N VAL A 168 -50.33 -34.60 91.14
CA VAL A 168 -50.68 -34.09 92.49
C VAL A 168 -52.16 -33.67 92.58
N MET A 169 -52.69 -33.04 91.53
CA MET A 169 -54.10 -32.64 91.48
C MET A 169 -55.04 -33.85 91.42
N ASN A 170 -54.70 -34.88 90.64
CA ASN A 170 -55.46 -36.13 90.55
C ASN A 170 -55.44 -36.89 91.89
N GLU A 171 -54.29 -37.00 92.56
CA GLU A 171 -54.19 -37.58 93.90
C GLU A 171 -55.05 -36.81 94.93
N LYS A 172 -55.03 -35.46 94.87
CA LYS A 172 -55.88 -34.62 95.72
C LYS A 172 -57.37 -34.93 95.49
N GLN A 173 -57.80 -34.98 94.23
CA GLN A 173 -59.19 -35.25 93.86
C GLN A 173 -59.62 -36.68 94.28
N GLU A 174 -58.71 -37.66 94.19
CA GLU A 174 -58.95 -39.02 94.69
C GLU A 174 -59.15 -39.04 96.22
N ILE A 175 -58.40 -38.24 96.97
CA ILE A 175 -58.57 -38.13 98.42
C ILE A 175 -59.88 -37.40 98.77
N GLU A 176 -60.23 -36.34 98.05
CA GLU A 176 -61.49 -35.61 98.23
C GLU A 176 -62.72 -36.48 97.95
N THR A 177 -62.69 -37.26 96.87
CA THR A 177 -63.75 -38.23 96.55
C THR A 177 -63.85 -39.35 97.59
N LYS A 178 -62.72 -39.88 98.08
CA LYS A 178 -62.71 -40.82 99.23
C LYS A 178 -63.33 -40.19 100.49
N LEU A 179 -63.06 -38.91 100.76
CA LEU A 179 -63.67 -38.17 101.88
C LEU A 179 -65.16 -37.90 101.68
N HIS A 180 -65.60 -37.65 100.44
CA HIS A 180 -67.02 -37.41 100.14
C HIS A 180 -67.84 -38.70 100.26
N ASN A 181 -67.36 -39.80 99.68
CA ASN A 181 -67.99 -41.12 99.80
C ASN A 181 -68.05 -41.59 101.27
N LYS A 182 -67.05 -41.26 102.09
CA LYS A 182 -67.08 -41.54 103.53
C LYS A 182 -68.12 -40.70 104.26
N ARG A 183 -68.25 -39.40 103.95
CA ARG A 183 -69.31 -38.54 104.51
C ARG A 183 -70.72 -39.02 104.14
N GLU A 184 -70.94 -39.45 102.90
CA GLU A 184 -72.22 -40.05 102.50
C GLU A 184 -72.52 -41.38 103.23
N ASN A 185 -71.49 -42.16 103.55
CA ASN A 185 -71.65 -43.40 104.34
C ASN A 185 -71.94 -43.10 105.82
N GLU A 186 -71.35 -42.05 106.40
CA GLU A 186 -71.65 -41.55 107.75
C GLU A 186 -73.11 -41.05 107.84
N GLU A 187 -73.64 -40.37 106.82
CA GLU A 187 -75.05 -39.90 106.78
C GLU A 187 -76.10 -41.03 106.62
N LYS A 188 -75.70 -42.22 106.16
CA LYS A 188 -76.60 -43.37 105.95
C LYS A 188 -76.72 -44.32 107.15
N HIS A 189 -75.94 -44.12 108.23
CA HIS A 189 -75.97 -44.99 109.42
C HIS A 189 -76.85 -44.40 110.54
N GLN A 190 -77.85 -45.16 111.02
CA GLN A 190 -78.73 -44.76 112.12
C GLN A 190 -78.00 -44.76 113.49
N PRO A 191 -78.32 -43.82 114.40
CA PRO A 191 -77.63 -43.68 115.68
C PRO A 191 -78.16 -44.71 116.67
N GLY A 192 -77.48 -45.85 116.81
CA GLY A 192 -77.90 -46.85 117.79
C GLY A 192 -76.98 -48.05 118.01
N GLN A 193 -76.10 -48.41 117.07
CA GLN A 193 -75.15 -49.50 117.26
C GLN A 193 -73.79 -49.17 116.66
N GLN A 194 -72.73 -49.41 117.45
CA GLN A 194 -71.29 -49.40 117.12
C GLN A 194 -70.52 -48.08 117.34
N GLN A 195 -70.29 -47.74 118.61
CA GLN A 195 -69.34 -46.70 119.04
C GLN A 195 -67.88 -46.99 118.59
N ILE A 196 -67.51 -48.26 118.39
CA ILE A 196 -66.13 -48.67 118.01
C ILE A 196 -65.82 -48.36 116.54
N LEU A 197 -66.82 -48.40 115.65
CA LEU A 197 -66.62 -48.08 114.22
C LEU A 197 -66.47 -46.57 113.99
N HIS A 198 -67.11 -45.75 114.82
CA HIS A 198 -67.15 -44.30 114.68
C HIS A 198 -65.80 -43.66 115.01
N ASP A 199 -65.10 -44.13 116.05
CA ASP A 199 -63.77 -43.62 116.43
C ASP A 199 -62.69 -43.96 115.39
N ASP A 200 -62.77 -45.13 114.76
CA ASP A 200 -61.84 -45.53 113.70
C ASP A 200 -62.10 -44.78 112.39
N LEU A 201 -63.37 -44.55 112.04
CA LEU A 201 -63.76 -43.68 110.93
C LEU A 201 -63.29 -42.25 111.16
N GLU A 202 -63.47 -41.70 112.36
CA GLU A 202 -63.07 -40.32 112.69
C GLU A 202 -61.56 -40.14 112.71
N LYS A 203 -60.79 -41.11 113.24
CA LYS A 203 -59.32 -41.13 113.13
C LYS A 203 -58.86 -41.16 111.69
N GLU A 204 -59.51 -41.94 110.84
CA GLU A 204 -59.14 -42.03 109.43
C GLU A 204 -59.56 -40.80 108.63
N ASN A 205 -60.69 -40.19 108.96
CA ASN A 205 -61.15 -38.90 108.41
C ASN A 205 -60.17 -37.78 108.79
N GLN A 206 -59.68 -37.77 110.05
CA GLN A 206 -58.65 -36.84 110.51
C GLN A 206 -57.29 -37.09 109.83
N ARG A 207 -56.93 -38.36 109.57
CA ARG A 207 -55.75 -38.71 108.77
C ARG A 207 -55.87 -38.19 107.34
N LEU A 208 -57.00 -38.40 106.67
CA LEU A 208 -57.25 -37.92 105.30
C LEU A 208 -57.24 -36.40 105.23
N LYS A 209 -57.83 -35.69 106.20
CA LYS A 209 -57.75 -34.22 106.32
C LYS A 209 -56.32 -33.72 106.51
N ASN A 210 -55.51 -34.40 107.34
CA ASN A 210 -54.10 -34.04 107.54
C ASN A 210 -53.25 -34.31 106.29
N VAL A 211 -53.57 -35.37 105.54
CA VAL A 211 -52.93 -35.66 104.25
C VAL A 211 -53.31 -34.58 103.23
N LEU A 212 -54.60 -34.22 103.11
CA LEU A 212 -55.05 -33.11 102.27
C LEU A 212 -54.36 -31.80 102.60
N ARG A 213 -54.24 -31.45 103.88
CA ARG A 213 -53.53 -30.24 104.31
C ARG A 213 -52.06 -30.25 103.87
N LYS A 214 -51.38 -31.39 104.00
CA LYS A 214 -50.00 -31.55 103.47
C LYS A 214 -49.93 -31.41 101.94
N TYR A 215 -50.94 -31.87 101.21
CA TYR A 215 -51.01 -31.68 99.75
C TYR A 215 -51.32 -30.23 99.36
N GLU A 216 -52.21 -29.55 100.08
CA GLU A 216 -52.46 -28.11 99.90
C GLU A 216 -51.23 -27.27 100.23
N ASP A 217 -50.49 -27.62 101.27
CA ASP A 217 -49.21 -26.97 101.62
C ASP A 217 -48.14 -27.26 100.54
N ARG A 218 -48.13 -28.44 99.92
CA ARG A 218 -47.25 -28.76 98.77
C ARG A 218 -47.65 -28.01 97.50
N LEU A 219 -48.93 -27.76 97.26
CA LEU A 219 -49.43 -26.94 96.14
C LEU A 219 -49.22 -25.44 96.37
N LYS A 220 -49.24 -24.98 97.63
CA LYS A 220 -48.92 -23.60 98.03
C LYS A 220 -47.41 -23.36 98.20
N SER A 221 -46.61 -24.43 98.29
CA SER A 221 -45.16 -24.36 98.33
C SER A 221 -44.63 -23.70 97.04
N PRO A 222 -43.70 -22.73 97.11
CA PRO A 222 -43.33 -21.88 95.97
C PRO A 222 -42.67 -22.57 94.77
N GLY A 223 -42.46 -23.90 94.78
CA GLY A 223 -41.53 -24.57 93.86
C GLY A 223 -42.14 -25.31 92.67
N THR A 224 -43.45 -25.23 92.39
CA THR A 224 -44.04 -25.93 91.22
C THR A 224 -44.95 -25.04 90.39
N ALA A 225 -45.88 -24.31 91.00
CA ALA A 225 -46.77 -23.41 90.26
C ALA A 225 -46.03 -22.13 89.79
N LYS A 226 -45.26 -21.49 90.66
CA LYS A 226 -44.44 -20.31 90.30
C LYS A 226 -43.35 -20.66 89.29
N ASP A 227 -42.72 -21.82 89.43
CA ASP A 227 -41.72 -22.30 88.48
C ASP A 227 -42.34 -22.53 87.09
N LEU A 228 -43.59 -23.00 87.00
CA LEU A 228 -44.31 -23.13 85.73
C LEU A 228 -44.61 -21.78 85.07
N GLU A 229 -45.03 -20.80 85.88
CA GLU A 229 -45.29 -19.42 85.44
C GLU A 229 -44.01 -18.77 84.90
N LEU A 230 -42.89 -18.95 85.61
CA LEU A 230 -41.58 -18.41 85.25
C LEU A 230 -40.98 -19.09 84.01
N LEU A 231 -41.16 -20.41 83.87
CA LEU A 231 -40.83 -21.16 82.65
C LEU A 231 -41.68 -20.71 81.46
N THR A 232 -42.97 -20.42 81.68
CA THR A 232 -43.87 -19.98 80.60
C THR A 232 -43.51 -18.58 80.11
N ALA A 233 -43.29 -17.62 81.02
CA ALA A 233 -42.84 -16.28 80.67
C ALA A 233 -41.50 -16.31 79.91
N LYS A 234 -40.55 -17.15 80.34
CA LYS A 234 -39.26 -17.26 79.67
C LYS A 234 -39.35 -17.91 78.28
N VAL A 235 -40.30 -18.83 78.06
CA VAL A 235 -40.58 -19.38 76.72
C VAL A 235 -41.17 -18.30 75.81
N GLU A 236 -42.11 -17.50 76.32
CA GLU A 236 -42.73 -16.39 75.56
C GLU A 236 -41.67 -15.34 75.16
N ASP A 237 -40.79 -14.92 76.09
CA ASP A 237 -39.70 -13.98 75.80
C ASP A 237 -38.74 -14.51 74.71
N LEU A 238 -38.35 -15.80 74.80
CA LEU A 238 -37.48 -16.43 73.81
C LEU A 238 -38.17 -16.62 72.45
N GLU A 239 -39.48 -16.85 72.42
CA GLU A 239 -40.26 -16.89 71.19
C GLU A 239 -40.35 -15.53 70.50
N GLU A 240 -40.51 -14.45 71.27
CA GLU A 240 -40.46 -13.09 70.74
C GLU A 240 -39.07 -12.73 70.19
N GLU A 241 -37.99 -13.02 70.92
CA GLU A 241 -36.62 -12.78 70.45
C GLU A 241 -36.31 -13.60 69.18
N LYS A 242 -36.73 -14.87 69.14
CA LYS A 242 -36.62 -15.73 67.95
C LYS A 242 -37.40 -15.16 66.76
N LYS A 243 -38.59 -14.60 66.98
CA LYS A 243 -39.39 -13.98 65.93
C LYS A 243 -38.73 -12.70 65.40
N ALA A 244 -38.18 -11.87 66.29
CA ALA A 244 -37.42 -10.68 65.91
C ALA A 244 -36.19 -11.03 65.07
N LEU A 245 -35.39 -12.00 65.51
CA LEU A 245 -34.19 -12.44 64.79
C LEU A 245 -34.51 -13.09 63.44
N ARG A 246 -35.65 -13.79 63.31
CA ARG A 246 -36.13 -14.29 62.01
C ARG A 246 -36.46 -13.15 61.05
N ASN A 247 -37.15 -12.11 61.53
CA ASN A 247 -37.48 -10.95 60.70
C ASN A 247 -36.20 -10.23 60.21
N ASP A 248 -35.20 -10.10 61.07
CA ASP A 248 -33.90 -9.52 60.70
C ASP A 248 -33.18 -10.40 59.68
N CYS A 249 -33.15 -11.72 59.88
CA CYS A 249 -32.55 -12.67 58.93
C CYS A 249 -33.22 -12.60 57.55
N ASP A 250 -34.56 -12.54 57.50
CA ASP A 250 -35.32 -12.39 56.25
C ASP A 250 -35.00 -11.06 55.54
N LYS A 251 -34.80 -9.98 56.31
CA LYS A 251 -34.39 -8.68 55.75
C LYS A 251 -32.99 -8.76 55.16
N TYR A 252 -32.02 -9.33 55.88
CA TYR A 252 -30.66 -9.49 55.38
C TYR A 252 -30.60 -10.41 54.14
N CYS A 253 -31.42 -11.47 54.10
CA CYS A 253 -31.53 -12.32 52.92
C CYS A 253 -32.03 -11.53 51.69
N LYS A 254 -33.03 -10.66 51.87
CA LYS A 254 -33.52 -9.78 50.79
C LYS A 254 -32.45 -8.78 50.34
N ASP A 255 -31.71 -8.19 51.26
CA ASP A 255 -30.64 -7.23 50.93
C ASP A 255 -29.49 -7.95 50.18
N ASN A 256 -29.14 -9.18 50.59
CA ASN A 256 -28.17 -10.04 49.91
C ASN A 256 -28.61 -10.40 48.48
N GLU A 257 -29.89 -10.77 48.32
CA GLU A 257 -30.48 -11.05 47.00
C GLU A 257 -30.40 -9.83 46.08
N GLN A 258 -30.65 -8.63 46.60
CA GLN A 258 -30.53 -7.39 45.83
C GLN A 258 -29.08 -7.08 45.45
N LEU A 259 -28.13 -7.28 46.36
CA LEU A 259 -26.69 -7.13 46.09
C LEU A 259 -26.22 -8.10 45.01
N ARG A 260 -26.63 -9.38 45.09
CA ARG A 260 -26.34 -10.39 44.07
C ARG A 260 -26.87 -9.99 42.69
N LYS A 261 -28.13 -9.53 42.62
CA LYS A 261 -28.72 -9.02 41.37
C LYS A 261 -27.98 -7.81 40.81
N ARG A 262 -27.53 -6.88 41.67
CA ARG A 262 -26.71 -5.73 41.23
C ARG A 262 -25.37 -6.17 40.65
N ILE A 263 -24.67 -7.08 41.31
CA ILE A 263 -23.40 -7.64 40.83
C ILE A 263 -23.63 -8.35 39.48
N GLU A 264 -24.67 -9.17 39.37
CA GLU A 264 -25.00 -9.89 38.15
C GLU A 264 -25.38 -8.96 36.99
N SER A 265 -26.15 -7.89 37.26
CA SER A 265 -26.48 -6.85 36.29
C SER A 265 -25.26 -6.06 35.80
N PHE A 266 -24.26 -5.87 36.67
CA PHE A 266 -23.00 -5.21 36.30
C PHE A 266 -22.21 -6.05 35.28
N TYR A 267 -22.06 -7.35 35.54
CA TYR A 267 -21.38 -8.29 34.64
C TYR A 267 -22.15 -8.53 33.33
N THR A 268 -23.47 -8.64 33.38
CA THR A 268 -24.27 -8.94 32.18
C THR A 268 -24.62 -7.71 31.36
N GLY A 269 -24.72 -6.52 31.95
CA GLY A 269 -25.12 -5.29 31.27
C GLY A 269 -23.93 -4.43 30.83
N GLN A 270 -23.18 -3.90 31.80
CA GLN A 270 -22.14 -2.89 31.52
C GLN A 270 -20.90 -3.50 30.85
N MET A 271 -20.46 -4.68 31.29
CA MET A 271 -19.34 -5.37 30.66
C MET A 271 -19.69 -5.88 29.25
N SER A 272 -20.89 -6.44 29.04
CA SER A 272 -21.28 -6.95 27.71
C SER A 272 -21.46 -5.82 26.69
N GLN A 273 -22.07 -4.70 27.08
CA GLN A 273 -22.21 -3.53 26.21
C GLN A 273 -20.86 -2.87 25.91
N GLY A 274 -20.00 -2.74 26.91
CA GLY A 274 -18.64 -2.22 26.73
C GLY A 274 -17.82 -3.08 25.78
N LEU A 275 -17.86 -4.41 25.94
CA LEU A 275 -17.17 -5.35 25.06
C LEU A 275 -17.74 -5.33 23.64
N SER A 276 -19.07 -5.30 23.48
CA SER A 276 -19.72 -5.23 22.17
C SER A 276 -19.40 -3.93 21.42
N SER A 277 -19.32 -2.80 22.13
CA SER A 277 -18.96 -1.50 21.55
C SER A 277 -17.50 -1.49 21.08
N VAL A 278 -16.58 -2.00 21.91
CA VAL A 278 -15.16 -2.12 21.56
C VAL A 278 -14.97 -3.06 20.36
N ASP A 279 -15.69 -4.18 20.32
CA ASP A 279 -15.61 -5.15 19.22
C ASP A 279 -16.12 -4.56 17.90
N ALA A 280 -17.22 -3.79 17.93
CA ALA A 280 -17.71 -3.07 16.75
C ALA A 280 -16.70 -2.03 16.23
N MET A 281 -16.05 -1.27 17.12
CA MET A 281 -14.99 -0.32 16.73
C MET A 281 -13.77 -1.03 16.14
N LEU A 282 -13.36 -2.17 16.69
CA LEU A 282 -12.26 -2.97 16.15
C LEU A 282 -12.58 -3.50 14.76
N GLN A 283 -13.79 -4.02 14.54
CA GLN A 283 -14.23 -4.49 13.23
C GLN A 283 -14.25 -3.35 12.20
N GLU A 284 -14.71 -2.16 12.57
CA GLU A 284 -14.70 -0.99 11.67
C GLU A 284 -13.27 -0.52 11.36
N ASN A 285 -12.37 -0.52 12.35
CA ASN A 285 -10.96 -0.20 12.14
C ASN A 285 -10.26 -1.20 11.22
N MET A 286 -10.55 -2.50 11.35
CA MET A 286 -10.04 -3.51 10.43
C MET A 286 -10.52 -3.25 8.99
N LYS A 287 -11.80 -2.94 8.79
CA LYS A 287 -12.35 -2.61 7.46
C LYS A 287 -11.72 -1.34 6.87
N ARG A 288 -11.40 -0.34 7.69
CA ARG A 288 -10.67 0.86 7.24
C ARG A 288 -9.26 0.51 6.79
N MET A 289 -8.55 -0.29 7.58
CA MET A 289 -7.19 -0.74 7.26
C MET A 289 -7.14 -1.56 5.96
N GLU A 290 -8.15 -2.42 5.71
CA GLU A 290 -8.26 -3.16 4.45
C GLU A 290 -8.46 -2.24 3.25
N ARG A 291 -9.31 -1.21 3.38
CA ARG A 291 -9.49 -0.19 2.34
C ARG A 291 -8.21 0.58 2.05
N ASP A 292 -7.48 0.99 3.08
CA ASP A 292 -6.20 1.70 2.93
C ASP A 292 -5.15 0.81 2.27
N LYS A 293 -5.09 -0.47 2.66
CA LYS A 293 -4.20 -1.46 2.04
C LYS A 293 -4.52 -1.65 0.56
N GLU A 294 -5.79 -1.70 0.19
CA GLU A 294 -6.20 -1.82 -1.20
C GLU A 294 -5.89 -0.54 -2.01
N TYR A 295 -6.10 0.63 -1.41
CA TYR A 295 -5.71 1.91 -2.01
C TYR A 295 -4.20 1.97 -2.31
N LEU A 296 -3.37 1.60 -1.34
CA LEU A 296 -1.92 1.57 -1.50
C LEU A 296 -1.47 0.54 -2.54
N ARG A 297 -2.13 -0.63 -2.61
CA ARG A 297 -1.88 -1.61 -3.68
C ARG A 297 -2.14 -1.03 -5.06
N ARG A 298 -3.28 -0.35 -5.25
CA ARG A 298 -3.60 0.30 -6.53
C ARG A 298 -2.59 1.38 -6.91
N GLN A 299 -2.10 2.14 -5.93
CA GLN A 299 -1.03 3.11 -6.16
C GLN A 299 0.29 2.44 -6.58
N LEU A 300 0.65 1.34 -5.92
CA LEU A 300 1.82 0.55 -6.29
C LEU A 300 1.70 0.04 -7.73
N ASP A 301 0.56 -0.57 -8.09
CA ASP A 301 0.31 -1.10 -9.44
C ASP A 301 0.35 0.00 -10.52
N ASN A 302 -0.07 1.23 -10.19
CA ASN A 302 0.04 2.38 -11.09
C ASN A 302 1.52 2.79 -11.25
N ALA A 303 2.26 2.90 -10.15
CA ALA A 303 3.67 3.27 -10.17
C ALA A 303 4.53 2.23 -10.90
N GLU A 304 4.22 0.94 -10.76
CA GLU A 304 4.87 -0.14 -11.50
C GLU A 304 4.62 -0.02 -13.01
N ARG A 305 3.38 0.27 -13.42
CA ARG A 305 3.06 0.53 -14.84
C ARG A 305 3.81 1.72 -15.40
N GLU A 306 3.87 2.84 -14.66
CA GLU A 306 4.65 4.01 -15.06
C GLU A 306 6.14 3.70 -15.17
N ALA A 307 6.70 2.93 -14.23
CA ALA A 307 8.09 2.49 -14.26
C ALA A 307 8.39 1.60 -15.47
N ASP A 308 7.50 0.68 -15.81
CA ASP A 308 7.64 -0.19 -16.99
C ASP A 308 7.57 0.59 -18.31
N ASP A 309 6.69 1.60 -18.40
CA ASP A 309 6.63 2.48 -19.56
C ASP A 309 7.90 3.32 -19.71
N LEU A 310 8.47 3.80 -18.61
CA LEU A 310 9.77 4.48 -18.61
C LEU A 310 10.91 3.54 -19.03
N ARG A 311 10.89 2.28 -18.57
CA ARG A 311 11.87 1.26 -19.00
C ARG A 311 11.79 1.00 -20.51
N LYS A 312 10.59 0.82 -21.06
CA LYS A 312 10.39 0.65 -22.51
C LYS A 312 10.91 1.86 -23.30
N LYS A 313 10.63 3.08 -22.84
CA LYS A 313 11.17 4.30 -23.46
C LYS A 313 12.70 4.36 -23.40
N ALA A 314 13.30 3.96 -22.27
CA ALA A 314 14.76 3.93 -22.12
C ALA A 314 15.41 2.87 -23.03
N GLU A 315 14.80 1.70 -23.18
CA GLU A 315 15.26 0.67 -24.13
C GLU A 315 15.17 1.13 -25.58
N GLN A 316 14.08 1.80 -25.95
CA GLN A 316 13.93 2.38 -27.27
C GLN A 316 15.01 3.44 -27.54
N LYS A 317 15.27 4.32 -26.57
CA LYS A 317 16.36 5.30 -26.67
C LYS A 317 17.72 4.64 -26.87
N LYS A 318 18.03 3.56 -26.15
CA LYS A 318 19.29 2.81 -26.36
C LYS A 318 19.42 2.25 -27.77
N ARG A 319 18.33 1.77 -28.37
CA ARG A 319 18.32 1.30 -29.76
C ARG A 319 18.59 2.44 -30.73
N ASP A 320 17.97 3.60 -30.51
CA ASP A 320 18.16 4.76 -31.37
C ASP A 320 19.57 5.36 -31.23
N ASP A 321 20.11 5.41 -30.00
CA ASP A 321 21.51 5.78 -29.75
C ASP A 321 22.50 4.83 -30.48
N SER A 322 22.18 3.52 -30.52
CA SER A 322 22.99 2.54 -31.25
C SER A 322 22.97 2.78 -32.76
N LYS A 323 21.82 3.14 -33.34
CA LYS A 323 21.71 3.53 -34.76
C LYS A 323 22.51 4.79 -35.06
N ILE A 324 22.45 5.79 -34.17
CA ILE A 324 23.24 7.02 -34.31
C ILE A 324 24.74 6.70 -34.30
N GLN A 325 25.20 5.85 -33.39
CA GLN A 325 26.61 5.42 -33.38
C GLN A 325 27.02 4.70 -34.67
N GLU A 326 26.15 3.87 -35.24
CA GLU A 326 26.39 3.21 -36.51
C GLU A 326 26.50 4.22 -37.66
N MET A 327 25.61 5.22 -37.71
CA MET A 327 25.70 6.31 -38.70
C MET A 327 27.00 7.09 -38.57
N ILE A 328 27.42 7.43 -37.35
CA ILE A 328 28.71 8.12 -37.09
C ILE A 328 29.89 7.27 -37.59
N ARG A 329 29.86 5.94 -37.42
CA ARG A 329 30.90 5.05 -37.96
C ARG A 329 30.91 5.07 -39.48
N LYS A 330 29.74 4.98 -40.13
CA LYS A 330 29.63 5.06 -41.59
C LYS A 330 30.15 6.40 -42.12
N GLU A 331 29.79 7.50 -41.47
CA GLU A 331 30.27 8.85 -41.83
C GLU A 331 31.79 8.96 -41.72
N LYS A 332 32.40 8.41 -40.66
CA LYS A 332 33.87 8.34 -40.55
C LYS A 332 34.49 7.57 -41.71
N ASN A 333 33.92 6.42 -42.09
CA ASN A 333 34.40 5.63 -43.22
C ASN A 333 34.26 6.38 -44.55
N PHE A 334 33.14 7.07 -44.77
CA PHE A 334 32.96 7.92 -45.95
C PHE A 334 33.96 9.06 -45.99
N LYS A 335 34.28 9.66 -44.83
CA LYS A 335 35.29 10.71 -44.75
C LYS A 335 36.68 10.20 -45.12
N THR A 336 37.09 9.04 -44.58
CA THR A 336 38.39 8.44 -44.93
C THR A 336 38.48 8.06 -46.41
N GLU A 337 37.39 7.55 -46.99
CA GLU A 337 37.36 7.23 -48.42
C GLU A 337 37.41 8.50 -49.28
N ARG A 338 36.75 9.58 -48.84
CA ARG A 338 36.84 10.87 -49.52
C ARG A 338 38.26 11.43 -49.50
N GLU A 339 38.95 11.35 -48.37
CA GLU A 339 40.37 11.76 -48.25
C GLU A 339 41.28 10.92 -49.16
N ARG A 340 41.03 9.61 -49.26
CA ARG A 340 41.75 8.72 -50.19
C ARG A 340 41.54 9.11 -51.65
N LEU A 341 40.29 9.33 -52.06
CA LEU A 341 39.95 9.75 -53.43
C LEU A 341 40.51 11.14 -53.76
N GLU A 342 40.51 12.08 -52.79
CA GLU A 342 41.16 13.38 -52.96
C GLU A 342 42.67 13.24 -53.24
N HIS A 343 43.37 12.37 -52.51
CA HIS A 343 44.77 12.07 -52.78
C HIS A 343 45.00 11.45 -54.17
N GLU A 344 44.18 10.49 -54.57
CA GLU A 344 44.28 9.87 -55.90
C GLU A 344 44.04 10.88 -57.03
N ILE A 345 43.08 11.80 -56.86
CA ILE A 345 42.84 12.89 -57.80
C ILE A 345 44.08 13.78 -57.93
N ASP A 346 44.75 14.10 -56.82
CA ASP A 346 45.94 14.95 -56.85
C ASP A 346 47.15 14.25 -57.51
N ASP A 347 47.32 12.94 -57.29
CA ASP A 347 48.32 12.12 -57.99
C ASP A 347 48.03 12.07 -59.51
N LEU A 348 46.76 11.91 -59.89
CA LEU A 348 46.34 11.95 -61.29
C LEU A 348 46.57 13.32 -61.93
N LYS A 349 46.32 14.42 -61.21
CA LYS A 349 46.67 15.77 -61.69
C LYS A 349 48.18 15.93 -61.88
N PHE A 350 48.99 15.42 -60.94
CA PHE A 350 50.44 15.49 -61.04
C PHE A 350 50.98 14.70 -62.24
N THR A 351 50.48 13.48 -62.45
CA THR A 351 50.86 12.63 -63.60
C THR A 351 50.42 13.26 -64.92
N ASN A 352 49.21 13.81 -65.00
CA ASN A 352 48.75 14.55 -66.18
C ASN A 352 49.65 15.75 -66.49
N LYS A 353 50.03 16.55 -65.49
CA LYS A 353 50.96 17.67 -65.67
C LYS A 353 52.32 17.20 -66.22
N LYS A 354 52.84 16.08 -65.70
CA LYS A 354 54.08 15.47 -66.19
C LYS A 354 53.97 15.00 -67.64
N LEU A 355 52.84 14.39 -68.02
CA LEU A 355 52.55 13.98 -69.39
C LEU A 355 52.42 15.18 -70.33
N GLU A 356 51.79 16.28 -69.91
CA GLU A 356 51.71 17.52 -70.67
C GLU A 356 53.11 18.12 -70.93
N GLU A 357 53.99 18.11 -69.92
CA GLU A 357 55.38 18.55 -70.07
C GLU A 357 56.17 17.65 -71.04
N GLN A 358 56.02 16.33 -70.94
CA GLN A 358 56.62 15.38 -71.88
C GLN A 358 56.11 15.60 -73.31
N LEU A 359 54.80 15.79 -73.47
CA LEU A 359 54.17 16.11 -74.75
C LEU A 359 54.74 17.41 -75.33
N LYS A 360 54.95 18.43 -74.49
CA LYS A 360 55.56 19.71 -74.89
C LYS A 360 57.02 19.55 -75.31
N GLN A 361 57.79 18.71 -74.62
CA GLN A 361 59.16 18.38 -74.98
C GLN A 361 59.23 17.60 -76.31
N GLU A 362 58.41 16.57 -76.48
CA GLU A 362 58.34 15.80 -77.72
C GLU A 362 57.90 16.67 -78.90
N LYS A 363 56.88 17.52 -78.72
CA LYS A 363 56.51 18.54 -79.73
C LYS A 363 57.69 19.44 -80.08
N SER A 364 58.48 19.87 -79.09
CA SER A 364 59.66 20.72 -79.32
C SER A 364 60.76 19.98 -80.08
N LYS A 365 61.03 18.71 -79.76
CA LYS A 365 61.97 17.86 -80.50
C LYS A 365 61.51 17.64 -81.93
N ILE A 366 60.22 17.37 -82.17
CA ILE A 366 59.66 17.22 -83.50
C ILE A 366 59.93 18.50 -84.31
N ILE A 367 59.61 19.68 -83.76
CA ILE A 367 59.85 20.97 -84.42
C ILE A 367 61.36 21.21 -84.69
N GLU A 368 62.26 20.76 -83.81
CA GLU A 368 63.70 20.84 -84.04
C GLU A 368 64.17 19.86 -85.14
N THR A 369 63.67 18.62 -85.12
CA THR A 369 63.96 17.65 -86.19
C THR A 369 63.41 18.10 -87.53
N GLU A 370 62.22 18.70 -87.59
CA GLU A 370 61.67 19.32 -88.80
C GLU A 370 62.58 20.47 -89.27
N ARG A 371 63.04 21.33 -88.36
CA ARG A 371 64.00 22.41 -88.67
C ARG A 371 65.33 21.89 -89.19
N ASP A 372 65.86 20.82 -88.62
CA ASP A 372 67.14 20.24 -89.03
C ASP A 372 67.02 19.42 -90.32
N PHE A 373 65.87 18.78 -90.56
CA PHE A 373 65.52 18.16 -91.84
C PHE A 373 65.43 19.21 -92.95
N ASP A 374 64.82 20.37 -92.66
CA ASP A 374 64.77 21.52 -93.56
C ASP A 374 66.16 22.11 -93.87
N LYS A 375 67.09 22.07 -92.90
CA LYS A 375 68.50 22.51 -93.11
C LYS A 375 69.31 21.51 -93.94
N MET A 376 69.10 20.21 -93.78
CA MET A 376 69.82 19.18 -94.54
C MET A 376 69.33 19.02 -95.99
N ASN A 377 68.20 19.63 -96.34
CA ASN A 377 67.65 19.53 -97.69
C ASN A 377 67.10 20.88 -98.23
N PRO A 378 67.98 21.86 -98.53
CA PRO A 378 67.56 23.21 -98.93
C PRO A 378 66.93 23.30 -100.33
N LYS A 379 66.76 22.16 -101.04
CA LYS A 379 66.16 22.06 -102.38
C LYS A 379 64.87 21.24 -102.41
N ARG A 380 63.97 21.42 -101.45
CA ARG A 380 62.56 21.02 -101.62
C ARG A 380 61.59 22.04 -101.04
N LYS A 381 61.77 23.32 -101.40
CA LYS A 381 60.62 24.22 -101.46
C LYS A 381 59.82 23.92 -102.73
N LYS A 382 58.85 23.01 -102.61
CA LYS A 382 57.54 23.03 -103.30
C LYS A 382 56.77 21.72 -103.07
N GLY A 383 55.68 21.85 -102.32
CA GLY A 383 54.39 21.18 -102.57
C GLY A 383 54.33 19.67 -102.35
N VAL A 384 53.92 19.27 -101.15
CA VAL A 384 52.97 18.17 -100.97
C VAL A 384 51.98 18.60 -99.90
N SER A 385 50.86 19.17 -100.32
CA SER A 385 49.67 19.26 -99.49
C SER A 385 49.06 17.87 -99.40
N PHE A 386 49.29 17.17 -98.29
CA PHE A 386 48.46 16.04 -97.90
C PHE A 386 47.21 16.60 -97.23
N SER A 387 46.10 16.57 -97.95
CA SER A 387 44.77 16.65 -97.35
C SER A 387 44.60 15.42 -96.47
N ILE A 388 44.63 15.58 -95.15
CA ILE A 388 44.14 14.57 -94.21
C ILE A 388 42.85 15.12 -93.63
N SER A 389 41.78 14.37 -93.89
CA SER A 389 40.40 14.61 -93.50
C SER A 389 40.28 14.82 -91.99
N ASN A 390 39.50 15.84 -91.61
CA ASN A 390 38.84 15.85 -90.31
C ASN A 390 37.72 14.82 -90.35
N ASP A 391 38.02 13.58 -89.96
CA ASP A 391 37.02 12.64 -89.50
C ASP A 391 37.27 12.39 -88.00
N GLU A 392 36.22 12.62 -87.22
CA GLU A 392 36.11 12.34 -85.80
C GLU A 392 36.55 10.90 -85.46
N PRO A 393 37.27 10.66 -84.35
CA PRO A 393 37.26 9.33 -83.77
C PRO A 393 35.91 9.10 -83.08
N GLN A 394 35.00 8.47 -83.83
CA GLN A 394 33.84 7.80 -83.26
C GLN A 394 34.28 6.76 -82.22
N SER A 395 33.53 6.76 -81.13
CA SER A 395 33.32 5.67 -80.18
C SER A 395 33.74 4.27 -80.67
N ILE A 396 34.74 3.68 -80.02
CA ILE A 396 34.88 2.22 -79.99
C ILE A 396 34.11 1.71 -78.78
N LEU A 397 32.82 1.52 -79.01
CA LEU A 397 32.03 0.47 -78.37
C LEU A 397 32.68 -0.87 -78.70
N LYS A 398 33.50 -1.41 -77.78
CA LYS A 398 33.77 -2.85 -77.77
C LYS A 398 32.58 -3.54 -77.07
N LYS A 399 31.61 -3.98 -77.88
CA LYS A 399 30.74 -5.08 -77.49
C LYS A 399 31.42 -6.39 -77.85
N GLY A 400 31.65 -7.21 -76.84
CA GLY A 400 32.07 -8.60 -76.94
C GLY A 400 32.64 -8.98 -75.58
N SER A 401 32.23 -10.04 -74.90
CA SER A 401 31.21 -11.06 -75.12
C SER A 401 31.07 -11.73 -73.74
N TYR A 402 29.89 -12.24 -73.44
CA TYR A 402 29.65 -13.09 -72.27
C TYR A 402 30.61 -14.28 -72.23
N THR A 403 31.37 -14.41 -71.14
CA THR A 403 31.87 -15.63 -70.50
C THR A 403 32.17 -15.19 -69.07
N ASP A 404 31.24 -15.30 -68.11
CA ASP A 404 30.99 -16.49 -67.30
C ASP A 404 32.27 -17.10 -66.71
N GLU A 405 32.87 -16.39 -65.76
CA GLU A 405 33.75 -16.97 -64.75
C GLU A 405 33.20 -16.57 -63.38
N ARG A 406 32.43 -17.50 -62.81
CA ARG A 406 32.14 -17.56 -61.38
C ARG A 406 33.44 -17.83 -60.66
N GLU A 407 34.03 -16.81 -60.05
CA GLU A 407 34.83 -17.04 -58.86
C GLU A 407 33.93 -16.94 -57.64
N TRP A 408 33.88 -18.06 -56.92
CA TRP A 408 33.23 -18.20 -55.64
C TRP A 408 33.87 -17.25 -54.63
N ILE A 409 33.07 -16.35 -54.08
CA ILE A 409 33.29 -15.84 -52.74
C ILE A 409 32.04 -16.23 -51.96
N ASP A 410 32.13 -17.37 -51.29
CA ASP A 410 31.35 -17.63 -50.09
C ASP A 410 31.81 -16.60 -49.05
N ASP A 411 30.95 -15.66 -48.68
CA ASP A 411 30.93 -15.19 -47.30
C ASP A 411 29.57 -14.62 -46.91
N GLU A 412 29.20 -14.95 -45.69
CA GLU A 412 27.85 -14.97 -45.16
C GLU A 412 27.25 -13.58 -44.90
N SER A 413 25.91 -13.55 -44.93
CA SER A 413 25.03 -12.70 -44.11
C SER A 413 24.88 -11.21 -44.46
N ILE A 414 23.67 -10.82 -44.90
CA ILE A 414 22.81 -9.76 -44.32
C ILE A 414 21.43 -9.80 -45.00
N PRO A 415 20.30 -9.75 -44.23
CA PRO A 415 18.97 -10.09 -44.73
C PRO A 415 18.25 -8.90 -45.39
N ALA A 416 17.67 -9.15 -46.57
CA ALA A 416 16.63 -8.31 -47.16
C ALA A 416 15.26 -8.73 -46.60
N SER A 417 14.84 -8.09 -45.50
CA SER A 417 13.53 -8.34 -44.90
C SER A 417 12.42 -7.57 -45.63
N THR A 418 12.03 -8.05 -46.80
CA THR A 418 10.66 -7.79 -47.31
C THR A 418 9.71 -8.77 -46.61
N PRO A 419 8.66 -8.30 -45.92
CA PRO A 419 7.73 -9.19 -45.23
C PRO A 419 7.12 -10.19 -46.20
N THR A 420 7.13 -11.47 -45.82
CA THR A 420 6.51 -12.51 -46.63
C THR A 420 4.98 -12.37 -46.57
N TYR A 421 4.28 -13.01 -47.51
CA TYR A 421 2.82 -13.00 -47.54
C TYR A 421 2.20 -13.54 -46.23
N GLU A 422 2.87 -14.50 -45.58
CA GLU A 422 2.46 -15.03 -44.28
C GLU A 422 2.63 -14.01 -43.14
N ASP A 423 3.70 -13.19 -43.17
CA ASP A 423 3.89 -12.10 -42.21
C ASP A 423 2.80 -11.03 -42.34
N LEU A 424 2.39 -10.73 -43.59
CA LEU A 424 1.29 -9.80 -43.86
C LEU A 424 -0.07 -10.35 -43.40
N MET A 425 -0.32 -11.65 -43.58
CA MET A 425 -1.55 -12.29 -43.10
C MET A 425 -1.61 -12.32 -41.57
N LYS A 426 -0.49 -12.57 -40.90
CA LYS A 426 -0.40 -12.56 -39.44
C LYS A 426 -0.60 -11.16 -38.85
N MET A 427 0.00 -10.13 -39.46
CA MET A 427 -0.26 -8.73 -39.10
C MET A 427 -1.73 -8.35 -39.28
N LYS A 428 -2.39 -8.83 -40.34
CA LYS A 428 -3.81 -8.58 -40.56
C LYS A 428 -4.69 -9.23 -39.48
N GLU A 429 -4.34 -10.43 -39.05
CA GLU A 429 -5.06 -11.16 -38.00
C GLU A 429 -4.86 -10.52 -36.61
N ASP A 430 -3.65 -10.02 -36.32
CA ASP A 430 -3.36 -9.31 -35.08
C ASP A 430 -4.05 -7.93 -35.04
N MET A 431 -4.13 -7.22 -36.17
CA MET A 431 -4.93 -5.99 -36.28
C MET A 431 -6.43 -6.26 -36.03
N ALA A 432 -6.97 -7.38 -36.52
CA ALA A 432 -8.37 -7.75 -36.28
C ALA A 432 -8.64 -8.04 -34.78
N LYS A 433 -7.69 -8.67 -34.07
CA LYS A 433 -7.78 -8.89 -32.62
C LYS A 433 -7.74 -7.59 -31.84
N ILE A 434 -6.88 -6.64 -32.24
CA ILE A 434 -6.78 -5.32 -31.60
C ILE A 434 -8.08 -4.53 -31.80
N GLN A 435 -8.65 -4.53 -33.01
CA GLN A 435 -9.95 -3.89 -33.26
C GLN A 435 -11.08 -4.52 -32.45
N SER A 436 -11.12 -5.85 -32.33
CA SER A 436 -12.11 -6.53 -31.49
C SER A 436 -11.95 -6.18 -30.01
N GLY A 437 -10.71 -6.04 -29.52
CA GLY A 437 -10.43 -5.64 -28.14
C GLY A 437 -10.89 -4.22 -27.84
N LEU A 438 -10.65 -3.27 -28.75
CA LEU A 438 -11.10 -1.88 -28.64
C LEU A 438 -12.62 -1.77 -28.60
N MET A 439 -13.33 -2.53 -29.45
CA MET A 439 -14.79 -2.55 -29.46
C MET A 439 -15.40 -3.10 -28.16
N SER A 440 -14.76 -4.08 -27.51
CA SER A 440 -15.16 -4.55 -26.18
C SER A 440 -14.91 -3.51 -25.09
N LEU A 441 -13.76 -2.84 -25.13
CA LEU A 441 -13.40 -1.80 -24.16
C LEU A 441 -14.35 -0.60 -24.23
N GLU A 442 -14.74 -0.21 -25.45
CA GLU A 442 -15.72 0.86 -25.68
C GLU A 442 -17.11 0.47 -25.15
N LYS A 443 -17.50 -0.81 -25.31
CA LYS A 443 -18.77 -1.32 -24.78
C LYS A 443 -18.81 -1.35 -23.25
N ASP A 444 -17.69 -1.66 -22.61
CA ASP A 444 -17.56 -1.64 -21.15
C ASP A 444 -17.50 -0.22 -20.58
N ASN A 445 -16.91 0.73 -21.30
CA ASN A 445 -16.99 2.15 -20.94
C ASN A 445 -18.41 2.68 -21.04
N ARG A 446 -19.15 2.36 -22.12
CA ARG A 446 -20.57 2.74 -22.25
C ARG A 446 -21.48 2.09 -21.19
N ARG A 447 -21.10 0.95 -20.62
CA ARG A 447 -21.81 0.33 -19.48
C ARG A 447 -21.54 1.10 -18.18
N ARG A 448 -20.27 1.42 -17.90
CA ARG A 448 -19.89 2.22 -16.72
C ARG A 448 -20.49 3.63 -16.72
N GLU A 449 -20.64 4.25 -17.90
CA GLU A 449 -21.34 5.54 -18.04
C GLU A 449 -22.86 5.47 -17.81
N LYS A 450 -23.48 4.27 -17.86
CA LYS A 450 -24.90 4.10 -17.56
C LYS A 450 -25.17 3.70 -16.10
N GLU A 451 -24.14 3.26 -15.38
CA GLU A 451 -24.22 2.84 -13.98
C GLU A 451 -23.83 3.98 -13.00
N ASN A 452 -23.19 5.03 -13.51
CA ASN A 452 -23.02 6.33 -12.85
C ASN A 452 -24.11 7.30 -13.29
#